data_AF-A0A9P0HMZ0-F1
#
_entry.id   AF-A0A9P0HMZ0-F1
#
_cell.length_a   1.000
_cell.length_b   1.000
_cell.length_c   1.000
_cell.angle_alpha   90.00
_cell.angle_beta   90.00
_cell.angle_gamma   90.00
#
_symmetry.space_group_name_H-M   'P 1'
#
loop_
_entity.id
_entity.type
_entity.pdbx_description
1 polymer ?
#
loop_
_entity_poly.entity_id
_entity_poly.type
_entity_poly.pdbx_seq_one_letter_code
_entity_poly.pdbx_strand_id
1 'polypeptide(L)'
;MDSKEKRVYKIVLTGGPCGGKTTGQARLSTFFENLGWKVFRVPETATVLLSGGIKFSDLNADQAYRFQENLLRTMLQIENTFFELAESSNRDCLIICDRGAMDASAFISKEQWEKMMSSNGWNNVELRDNRYNQIVHMVTAANGAEDFYTTEDHACRSEGMELARELDYNAASAWVGHPYFDVIDNSTEFEKKIRRMIASICQKMGIDTGDRLLTNARKRKFLVQGPLPSDDIFPPFQDFEVVHNYLTSNHPYMQARLRKRGQKGHWSYTHTIRKPRIHGQIVEVKTQLTHRDYVNLLNQKDNSHFTIYKKRRCFLDNNQYFQLDIYKTPCHPRCNGLVLLETYSALEDGHLEEALPKFLTISCEVTGDPQYSMYNLSLRADWNSAESKFCHSLKVPDSESMNGGIPNMNGGIPNMNGGIPNMNGISLTSENHVK
;
A
#
# COMPACT_ATOMS: atom_id res chain seq x y z
N MET A 1 22.29 -31.52 13.19
CA MET A 1 21.71 -30.19 12.91
C MET A 1 20.39 -30.47 12.21
N ASP A 2 19.27 -30.38 12.93
CA ASP A 2 17.96 -30.48 12.29
C ASP A 2 17.83 -29.32 11.31
N SER A 3 17.76 -29.62 10.01
CA SER A 3 17.45 -28.60 9.01
C SER A 3 16.02 -28.15 9.28
N LYS A 4 15.86 -26.96 9.85
CA LYS A 4 14.55 -26.34 10.07
C LYS A 4 13.77 -26.40 8.76
N GLU A 5 12.63 -27.09 8.78
CA GLU A 5 11.81 -27.32 7.61
C GLU A 5 11.34 -25.97 7.06
N LYS A 6 11.63 -25.73 5.78
CA LYS A 6 11.29 -24.49 5.10
C LYS A 6 9.79 -24.32 5.01
N ARG A 7 9.30 -23.12 5.28
CA ARG A 7 7.86 -22.80 5.26
C ARG A 7 7.49 -22.03 4.00
N VAL A 8 6.46 -22.50 3.28
CA VAL A 8 5.79 -21.73 2.24
C VAL A 8 4.38 -21.39 2.75
N TYR A 9 4.06 -20.11 2.80
CA TYR A 9 2.76 -19.62 3.26
C TYR A 9 2.10 -18.81 2.14
N LYS A 10 0.89 -19.21 1.75
CA LYS A 10 0.13 -18.69 0.61
C LYS A 10 -1.06 -17.91 1.13
N ILE A 11 -1.11 -16.61 0.86
CA ILE A 11 -2.19 -15.72 1.27
C ILE A 11 -2.90 -15.11 0.07
N VAL A 12 -4.20 -14.90 0.19
CA VAL A 12 -4.98 -14.08 -0.75
C VAL A 12 -5.35 -12.78 -0.09
N LEU A 13 -5.11 -11.65 -0.78
CA LEU A 13 -5.74 -10.38 -0.43
C LEU A 13 -6.93 -10.16 -1.37
N THR A 14 -8.14 -10.25 -0.83
CA THR A 14 -9.41 -10.04 -1.56
C THR A 14 -10.12 -8.77 -1.06
N GLY A 15 -11.17 -8.37 -1.78
CA GLY A 15 -12.04 -7.25 -1.43
C GLY A 15 -12.39 -6.33 -2.59
N GLY A 16 -13.25 -5.36 -2.32
CA GLY A 16 -13.73 -4.39 -3.29
C GLY A 16 -12.67 -3.35 -3.69
N PRO A 17 -13.00 -2.44 -4.62
CA PRO A 17 -12.12 -1.32 -4.97
C PRO A 17 -11.85 -0.45 -3.74
N CYS A 18 -10.69 0.22 -3.70
CA CYS A 18 -10.29 1.10 -2.59
C CYS A 18 -10.24 0.45 -1.19
N GLY A 19 -10.14 -0.89 -1.07
CA GLY A 19 -9.96 -1.57 0.22
C GLY A 19 -8.55 -1.45 0.84
N GLY A 20 -7.56 -1.00 0.05
CA GLY A 20 -6.16 -0.87 0.49
C GLY A 20 -5.26 -2.06 0.15
N LYS A 21 -5.72 -3.01 -0.69
CA LYS A 21 -4.97 -4.23 -1.09
C LYS A 21 -3.55 -3.93 -1.57
N THR A 22 -3.38 -3.07 -2.59
CA THR A 22 -2.06 -2.75 -3.17
C THR A 22 -1.09 -2.19 -2.12
N THR A 23 -1.55 -1.29 -1.25
CA THR A 23 -0.75 -0.76 -0.14
C THR A 23 -0.44 -1.85 0.89
N GLY A 24 -1.42 -2.71 1.19
CA GLY A 24 -1.27 -3.87 2.06
C GLY A 24 -0.19 -4.84 1.57
N GLN A 25 -0.22 -5.22 0.29
CA GLN A 25 0.80 -6.08 -0.33
C GLN A 25 2.21 -5.49 -0.19
N ALA A 26 2.37 -4.19 -0.47
CA ALA A 26 3.66 -3.52 -0.36
C ALA A 26 4.19 -3.51 1.09
N ARG A 27 3.30 -3.31 2.06
CA ARG A 27 3.64 -3.30 3.49
C ARG A 27 3.93 -4.70 4.03
N LEU A 28 3.16 -5.71 3.62
CA LEU A 28 3.43 -7.12 3.91
C LEU A 28 4.79 -7.55 3.34
N SER A 29 5.05 -7.22 2.08
CA SER A 29 6.33 -7.56 1.42
C SER A 29 7.50 -6.99 2.20
N THR A 30 7.45 -5.68 2.50
CA THR A 30 8.51 -5.02 3.27
C THR A 30 8.68 -5.65 4.66
N PHE A 31 7.57 -5.96 5.34
CA PHE A 31 7.60 -6.53 6.68
C PHE A 31 8.25 -7.92 6.69
N PHE A 32 7.81 -8.83 5.84
CA PHE A 32 8.32 -10.20 5.78
C PHE A 32 9.74 -10.28 5.22
N GLU A 33 10.09 -9.46 4.21
CA GLU A 33 11.48 -9.37 3.73
C GLU A 33 12.44 -8.93 4.84
N ASN A 34 12.01 -8.00 5.70
CA ASN A 34 12.80 -7.58 6.87
C ASN A 34 12.92 -8.67 7.94
N LEU A 35 11.97 -9.61 8.02
CA LEU A 35 12.06 -10.81 8.85
C LEU A 35 12.95 -11.90 8.23
N GLY A 36 13.51 -11.67 7.04
CA GLY A 36 14.36 -12.64 6.36
C GLY A 36 13.60 -13.61 5.46
N TRP A 37 12.30 -13.40 5.23
CA TRP A 37 11.51 -14.21 4.30
C TRP A 37 11.75 -13.76 2.85
N LYS A 38 11.57 -14.68 1.91
CA LYS A 38 11.42 -14.36 0.49
C LYS A 38 9.94 -14.09 0.22
N VAL A 39 9.60 -12.96 -0.39
CA VAL A 39 8.22 -12.64 -0.72
C VAL A 39 8.00 -12.70 -2.23
N PHE A 40 6.96 -13.42 -2.63
CA PHE A 40 6.44 -13.46 -4.00
C PHE A 40 5.10 -12.73 -4.05
N ARG A 41 4.89 -11.94 -5.10
CA ARG A 41 3.62 -11.25 -5.35
C ARG A 41 3.07 -11.73 -6.67
N VAL A 42 1.93 -12.40 -6.62
CA VAL A 42 1.22 -12.87 -7.81
C VAL A 42 0.35 -11.70 -8.29
N PRO A 43 0.55 -11.21 -9.53
CA PRO A 43 -0.21 -10.08 -10.05
C PRO A 43 -1.68 -10.47 -10.28
N GLU A 44 -2.57 -9.48 -10.23
CA GLU A 44 -3.98 -9.65 -10.58
C GLU A 44 -4.10 -10.07 -12.06
N THR A 45 -4.53 -11.32 -12.29
CA THR A 45 -4.58 -11.92 -13.64
C THR A 45 -5.54 -11.17 -14.56
N ALA A 46 -6.65 -10.66 -14.01
CA ALA A 46 -7.59 -9.82 -14.75
C ALA A 46 -6.89 -8.58 -15.34
N THR A 47 -6.08 -7.89 -14.54
CA THR A 47 -5.31 -6.72 -15.00
C THR A 47 -4.34 -7.09 -16.12
N VAL A 48 -3.65 -8.23 -16.01
CA VAL A 48 -2.73 -8.72 -17.05
C VAL A 48 -3.48 -8.92 -18.37
N LEU A 49 -4.60 -9.63 -18.36
CA LEU A 49 -5.38 -9.94 -19.55
C LEU A 49 -6.05 -8.69 -20.17
N LEU A 50 -6.63 -7.81 -19.35
CA LEU A 50 -7.29 -6.59 -19.81
C LEU A 50 -6.30 -5.58 -20.39
N SER A 51 -5.10 -5.48 -19.80
CA SER A 51 -4.02 -4.64 -20.36
C SER A 51 -3.53 -5.13 -21.73
N GLY A 52 -3.78 -6.40 -22.06
CA GLY A 52 -3.50 -7.00 -23.36
C GLY A 52 -4.50 -6.66 -24.47
N GLY A 53 -5.50 -5.81 -24.20
CA GLY A 53 -6.46 -5.33 -25.20
C GLY A 53 -7.84 -5.99 -25.15
N ILE A 54 -8.11 -6.84 -24.15
CA ILE A 54 -9.44 -7.43 -23.96
C ILE A 54 -10.38 -6.39 -23.34
N LYS A 55 -11.55 -6.21 -23.97
CA LYS A 55 -12.61 -5.34 -23.46
C LYS A 55 -13.88 -6.15 -23.24
N PHE A 56 -14.43 -6.09 -22.02
CA PHE A 56 -15.67 -6.78 -21.69
C PHE A 56 -16.87 -6.31 -22.52
N SER A 57 -16.89 -5.03 -22.94
CA SER A 57 -17.93 -4.46 -23.80
C SER A 57 -18.08 -5.16 -25.15
N ASP A 58 -17.02 -5.84 -25.59
CA ASP A 58 -16.94 -6.42 -26.93
C ASP A 58 -17.35 -7.91 -26.92
N LEU A 59 -17.68 -8.46 -25.76
CA LEU A 59 -17.98 -9.88 -25.56
C LEU A 59 -19.49 -10.11 -25.40
N ASN A 60 -20.04 -11.06 -26.15
CA ASN A 60 -21.37 -11.61 -25.88
C ASN A 60 -21.34 -12.57 -24.66
N ALA A 61 -22.50 -13.05 -24.21
CA ALA A 61 -22.62 -13.89 -23.02
C ALA A 61 -21.75 -15.16 -23.05
N ASP A 62 -21.69 -15.86 -24.19
CA ASP A 62 -20.88 -17.07 -24.34
C ASP A 62 -19.38 -16.76 -24.34
N GLN A 63 -18.99 -15.66 -25.00
CA GLN A 63 -17.61 -15.17 -25.01
C GLN A 63 -17.18 -14.72 -23.61
N ALA A 64 -18.04 -14.05 -22.86
CA ALA A 64 -17.79 -13.65 -21.48
C ALA A 64 -17.61 -14.87 -20.57
N TYR A 65 -18.44 -15.90 -20.71
CA TYR A 65 -18.29 -17.16 -19.98
C TYR A 65 -16.93 -17.84 -20.28
N ARG A 66 -16.58 -17.97 -21.56
CA ARG A 66 -15.29 -18.53 -21.98
C ARG A 66 -14.12 -17.69 -21.50
N PHE A 67 -14.27 -16.36 -21.47
CA PHE A 67 -13.25 -15.46 -20.96
C PHE A 67 -13.03 -15.71 -19.47
N GLN A 68 -14.09 -15.83 -18.66
CA GLN A 68 -13.97 -16.13 -17.24
C GLN A 68 -13.30 -17.50 -16.98
N GLU A 69 -13.63 -18.51 -17.79
CA GLU A 69 -12.94 -19.81 -17.73
C GLU A 69 -11.43 -19.67 -18.02
N ASN A 70 -11.07 -18.96 -19.09
CA ASN A 70 -9.67 -18.74 -19.46
C ASN A 70 -8.92 -17.88 -18.43
N LEU A 71 -9.60 -16.90 -17.83
CA LEU A 71 -9.07 -16.08 -16.75
C LEU A 71 -8.71 -16.94 -15.54
N LEU A 72 -9.62 -17.83 -15.10
CA LEU A 72 -9.36 -18.73 -13.99
C LEU A 72 -8.23 -19.72 -14.32
N ARG A 73 -8.22 -20.34 -15.51
CA ARG A 73 -7.11 -21.21 -15.95
C ARG A 73 -5.76 -20.49 -15.89
N THR A 74 -5.72 -19.26 -16.39
CA THR A 74 -4.51 -18.43 -16.40
C THR A 74 -4.06 -18.09 -14.98
N MET A 75 -5.01 -17.72 -14.11
CA MET A 75 -4.73 -17.42 -12.71
C MET A 75 -4.10 -18.61 -11.99
N LEU A 76 -4.70 -19.81 -12.16
CA LEU A 76 -4.18 -21.03 -11.56
C LEU A 76 -2.76 -21.35 -12.06
N GLN A 77 -2.48 -21.15 -13.34
CA GLN A 77 -1.15 -21.39 -13.91
C GLN A 77 -0.09 -20.41 -13.39
N ILE A 78 -0.42 -19.12 -13.33
CA ILE A 78 0.50 -18.10 -12.79
C ILE A 78 0.79 -18.40 -11.33
N GLU A 79 -0.24 -18.65 -10.52
CA GLU A 79 -0.08 -19.02 -9.11
C GLU A 79 0.77 -20.28 -8.93
N ASN A 80 0.52 -21.36 -9.69
CA ASN A 80 1.33 -22.59 -9.61
C ASN A 80 2.81 -22.30 -9.90
N THR A 81 3.09 -21.45 -10.89
CA THR A 81 4.46 -21.03 -11.20
C THR A 81 5.13 -20.37 -9.99
N PHE A 82 4.43 -19.47 -9.29
CA PHE A 82 4.97 -18.85 -8.07
C PHE A 82 5.07 -19.83 -6.90
N PHE A 83 4.17 -20.80 -6.80
CA PHE A 83 4.21 -21.83 -5.77
C PHE A 83 5.44 -22.73 -5.95
N GLU A 84 5.73 -23.18 -7.16
CA GLU A 84 6.92 -23.97 -7.51
C GLU A 84 8.22 -23.17 -7.28
N LEU A 85 8.25 -21.88 -7.65
CA LEU A 85 9.38 -21.00 -7.37
C LEU A 85 9.59 -20.79 -5.86
N ALA A 86 8.50 -20.71 -5.09
CA ALA A 86 8.58 -20.63 -3.65
C ALA A 86 9.07 -21.94 -3.04
N GLU A 87 8.66 -23.10 -3.56
CA GLU A 87 9.09 -24.44 -3.12
C GLU A 87 10.55 -24.76 -3.47
N SER A 88 11.13 -24.12 -4.49
CA SER A 88 12.56 -24.23 -4.84
C SER A 88 13.48 -23.24 -4.12
N SER A 89 12.94 -22.23 -3.43
CA SER A 89 13.72 -21.25 -2.65
C SER A 89 14.49 -21.87 -1.47
N ASN A 90 15.63 -21.30 -1.08
CA ASN A 90 16.36 -21.73 0.14
C ASN A 90 15.93 -20.99 1.42
N ARG A 91 14.87 -20.17 1.34
CA ARG A 91 14.35 -19.34 2.45
C ARG A 91 12.88 -19.62 2.66
N ASP A 92 12.39 -19.32 3.86
CA ASP A 92 10.94 -19.24 4.13
C ASP A 92 10.30 -18.27 3.14
N CYS A 93 9.14 -18.65 2.60
CA CYS A 93 8.47 -17.92 1.54
C CYS A 93 7.05 -17.51 1.92
N LEU A 94 6.74 -16.23 1.69
CA LEU A 94 5.37 -15.72 1.69
C LEU A 94 4.96 -15.45 0.24
N ILE A 95 3.82 -16.00 -0.17
CA ILE A 95 3.23 -15.75 -1.48
C ILE A 95 1.95 -14.95 -1.28
N ILE A 96 1.89 -13.79 -1.90
CA ILE A 96 0.76 -12.86 -1.80
C ILE A 96 0.03 -12.85 -3.14
N CYS A 97 -1.18 -13.39 -3.17
CA CYS A 97 -2.06 -13.33 -4.34
C CYS A 97 -2.95 -12.09 -4.28
N ASP A 98 -2.88 -11.24 -5.32
CA ASP A 98 -3.81 -10.14 -5.51
C ASP A 98 -5.09 -10.68 -6.16
N ARG A 99 -6.09 -10.97 -5.30
CA ARG A 99 -7.22 -11.88 -5.58
C ARG A 99 -6.78 -13.33 -5.79
N GLY A 100 -7.69 -14.26 -5.53
CA GLY A 100 -7.46 -15.70 -5.73
C GLY A 100 -8.59 -16.35 -6.52
N ALA A 101 -8.46 -17.66 -6.73
CA ALA A 101 -9.36 -18.45 -7.57
C ALA A 101 -10.85 -18.23 -7.32
N MET A 102 -11.28 -18.11 -6.06
CA MET A 102 -12.69 -17.91 -5.73
C MET A 102 -13.20 -16.51 -6.08
N ASP A 103 -12.35 -15.48 -6.18
CA ASP A 103 -12.78 -14.15 -6.62
C ASP A 103 -13.42 -14.18 -8.02
N ALA A 104 -13.07 -15.16 -8.87
CA ALA A 104 -13.70 -15.33 -10.18
C ALA A 104 -15.19 -15.69 -10.08
N SER A 105 -15.62 -16.37 -9.03
CA SER A 105 -17.03 -16.76 -8.85
C SER A 105 -17.93 -15.56 -8.55
N ALA A 106 -17.37 -14.43 -8.12
CA ALA A 106 -18.13 -13.20 -7.87
C ALA A 106 -18.63 -12.52 -9.15
N PHE A 107 -18.11 -12.92 -10.33
CA PHE A 107 -18.42 -12.30 -11.63
C PHE A 107 -19.34 -13.13 -12.54
N ILE A 108 -19.77 -14.32 -12.09
CA ILE A 108 -20.65 -15.20 -12.89
C ILE A 108 -21.76 -15.80 -12.02
N SER A 109 -22.80 -16.33 -12.66
CA SER A 109 -23.89 -16.99 -11.92
C SER A 109 -23.43 -18.29 -11.28
N LYS A 110 -24.15 -18.75 -10.24
CA LYS A 110 -23.86 -20.01 -9.55
C LYS A 110 -23.93 -21.20 -10.50
N GLU A 111 -24.90 -21.23 -11.40
CA GLU A 111 -25.08 -22.29 -12.41
C GLU A 111 -23.91 -22.31 -13.40
N GLN A 112 -23.45 -21.13 -13.82
CA GLN A 112 -22.27 -21.01 -14.68
C GLN A 112 -20.99 -21.46 -13.97
N TRP A 113 -20.84 -21.13 -12.68
CA TRP A 113 -19.72 -21.58 -11.85
C TRP A 113 -19.71 -23.10 -11.70
N GLU A 114 -20.83 -23.72 -11.33
CA GLU A 114 -20.94 -25.17 -11.20
C GLU A 114 -20.64 -25.91 -12.52
N LYS A 115 -21.13 -25.37 -13.63
CA LYS A 115 -20.81 -25.87 -14.97
C LYS A 115 -19.30 -25.78 -15.26
N MET A 116 -18.69 -24.63 -14.95
CA MET A 116 -17.24 -24.40 -15.17
C MET A 116 -16.40 -25.35 -14.31
N MET A 117 -16.76 -25.55 -13.04
CA MET A 117 -16.08 -26.50 -12.16
C MET A 117 -16.13 -27.91 -12.75
N SER A 118 -17.33 -28.35 -13.13
CA SER A 118 -17.56 -29.70 -13.67
C SER A 118 -16.82 -29.95 -14.99
N SER A 119 -16.85 -28.99 -15.92
CA SER A 119 -16.20 -29.13 -17.23
C SER A 119 -14.68 -29.13 -17.16
N ASN A 120 -14.11 -28.56 -16.09
CA ASN A 120 -12.68 -28.44 -15.89
C ASN A 120 -12.11 -29.51 -14.94
N GLY A 121 -12.95 -30.33 -14.31
CA GLY A 121 -12.53 -31.24 -13.25
C GLY A 121 -12.04 -30.51 -12.00
N TRP A 122 -12.48 -29.27 -11.78
CA TRP A 122 -12.18 -28.50 -10.58
C TRP A 122 -13.24 -28.75 -9.51
N ASN A 123 -12.87 -28.46 -8.26
CA ASN A 123 -13.81 -28.49 -7.16
C ASN A 123 -13.48 -27.36 -6.17
N ASN A 124 -14.52 -26.90 -5.47
CA ASN A 124 -14.40 -25.76 -4.56
C ASN A 124 -13.48 -26.05 -3.37
N VAL A 125 -13.34 -27.30 -2.91
CA VAL A 125 -12.46 -27.61 -1.76
C VAL A 125 -11.00 -27.40 -2.17
N GLU A 126 -10.60 -27.90 -3.33
CA GLU A 126 -9.26 -27.68 -3.86
C GLU A 126 -9.00 -26.19 -4.11
N LEU A 127 -9.92 -25.50 -4.77
CA LEU A 127 -9.73 -24.08 -5.12
C LEU A 127 -9.80 -23.14 -3.92
N ARG A 128 -10.65 -23.42 -2.94
CA ARG A 128 -10.85 -22.57 -1.75
C ARG A 128 -9.90 -22.96 -0.63
N ASP A 129 -9.95 -24.21 -0.18
CA ASP A 129 -9.40 -24.66 1.12
C ASP A 129 -7.95 -25.15 1.03
N ASN A 130 -7.63 -25.98 0.03
CA ASN A 130 -6.31 -26.62 -0.05
C ASN A 130 -5.25 -25.72 -0.71
N ARG A 131 -5.69 -24.75 -1.51
CA ARG A 131 -4.79 -23.93 -2.34
C ARG A 131 -4.12 -22.79 -1.57
N TYR A 132 -4.82 -22.21 -0.59
CA TYR A 132 -4.35 -21.06 0.17
C TYR A 132 -4.33 -21.38 1.66
N ASN A 133 -3.35 -20.84 2.38
CA ASN A 133 -3.28 -21.03 3.83
C ASN A 133 -4.19 -20.05 4.57
N GLN A 134 -4.43 -18.87 4.01
CA GLN A 134 -5.25 -17.83 4.62
C GLN A 134 -5.79 -16.87 3.57
N ILE A 135 -7.01 -16.42 3.80
CA ILE A 135 -7.69 -15.42 2.98
C ILE A 135 -7.91 -14.19 3.84
N VAL A 136 -7.52 -13.02 3.34
CA VAL A 136 -7.65 -11.74 4.04
C VAL A 136 -8.49 -10.79 3.21
N HIS A 137 -9.70 -10.52 3.68
CA HIS A 137 -10.64 -9.58 3.06
C HIS A 137 -10.38 -8.16 3.54
N MET A 138 -9.99 -7.28 2.62
CA MET A 138 -9.75 -5.87 2.88
C MET A 138 -10.98 -5.05 2.50
N VAL A 139 -11.82 -4.73 3.49
CA VAL A 139 -13.10 -4.03 3.28
C VAL A 139 -12.90 -2.70 2.54
N THR A 140 -13.68 -2.46 1.49
CA THR A 140 -13.64 -1.21 0.72
C THR A 140 -13.79 0.03 1.60
N ALA A 141 -13.09 1.13 1.28
CA ALA A 141 -13.32 2.42 1.94
C ALA A 141 -14.78 2.91 1.78
N ALA A 142 -15.51 2.46 0.75
CA ALA A 142 -16.92 2.78 0.61
C ALA A 142 -17.80 2.25 1.77
N ASN A 143 -17.29 1.37 2.64
CA ASN A 143 -18.02 0.82 3.77
C ASN A 143 -17.32 1.21 5.10
N GLY A 144 -17.79 2.27 5.76
CA GLY A 144 -17.29 2.72 7.06
C GLY A 144 -16.02 3.59 7.02
N ALA A 145 -15.61 4.07 5.84
CA ALA A 145 -14.56 5.06 5.63
C ALA A 145 -14.82 5.89 4.37
N GLU A 146 -16.09 6.24 4.12
CA GLU A 146 -16.61 6.81 2.89
C GLU A 146 -15.85 8.07 2.46
N ASP A 147 -15.43 8.90 3.42
CA ASP A 147 -14.67 10.13 3.18
C ASP A 147 -13.32 9.90 2.49
N PHE A 148 -12.82 8.66 2.51
CA PHE A 148 -11.55 8.25 1.91
C PHE A 148 -11.73 7.49 0.60
N TYR A 149 -12.97 7.25 0.16
CA TYR A 149 -13.27 6.62 -1.13
C TYR A 149 -13.09 7.64 -2.25
N THR A 150 -12.08 7.43 -3.11
CA THR A 150 -11.79 8.32 -4.25
C THR A 150 -11.75 7.53 -5.55
N THR A 151 -12.34 8.08 -6.60
CA THR A 151 -12.34 7.54 -7.97
C THR A 151 -11.27 8.19 -8.86
N GLU A 152 -10.70 9.32 -8.44
CA GLU A 152 -9.87 10.22 -9.26
C GLU A 152 -8.50 9.65 -9.70
N ASP A 153 -7.91 8.71 -8.96
CA ASP A 153 -6.52 8.27 -9.16
C ASP A 153 -6.37 6.92 -9.91
N HIS A 154 -7.47 6.31 -10.36
CA HIS A 154 -7.44 5.03 -11.07
C HIS A 154 -8.21 5.11 -12.39
N ALA A 155 -7.50 5.16 -13.51
CA ALA A 155 -8.02 5.30 -14.89
C ALA A 155 -9.06 4.23 -15.33
N CYS A 156 -9.42 3.29 -14.46
CA CYS A 156 -10.41 2.23 -14.71
C CYS A 156 -11.57 2.21 -13.72
N ARG A 157 -11.72 3.18 -12.80
CA ARG A 157 -12.75 3.14 -11.75
C ARG A 157 -13.83 4.19 -11.98
N SER A 158 -14.97 3.76 -12.49
CA SER A 158 -16.19 4.57 -12.64
C SER A 158 -17.28 4.17 -11.63
N GLU A 159 -17.02 3.22 -10.74
CA GLU A 159 -18.05 2.70 -9.84
C GLU A 159 -18.37 3.66 -8.70
N GLY A 160 -19.66 3.98 -8.54
CA GLY A 160 -20.18 4.71 -7.39
C GLY A 160 -20.02 3.93 -6.08
N MET A 161 -20.17 4.61 -4.94
CA MET A 161 -19.99 4.00 -3.61
C MET A 161 -20.88 2.77 -3.37
N GLU A 162 -22.11 2.77 -3.88
CA GLU A 162 -23.05 1.65 -3.74
C GLU A 162 -22.53 0.40 -4.45
N LEU A 163 -22.16 0.53 -5.73
CA LEU A 163 -21.56 -0.55 -6.50
C LEU A 163 -20.24 -1.04 -5.87
N ALA A 164 -19.44 -0.13 -5.31
CA ALA A 164 -18.21 -0.50 -4.60
C ALA A 164 -18.48 -1.37 -3.36
N ARG A 165 -19.55 -1.09 -2.61
CA ARG A 165 -19.99 -1.91 -1.46
C ARG A 165 -20.50 -3.28 -1.91
N GLU A 166 -21.28 -3.32 -2.99
CA GLU A 166 -21.79 -4.58 -3.56
C GLU A 166 -20.64 -5.48 -4.03
N LEU A 167 -19.68 -4.92 -4.79
CA LEU A 167 -18.50 -5.64 -5.24
C LEU A 167 -17.63 -6.13 -4.07
N ASP A 168 -17.52 -5.35 -2.99
CA ASP A 168 -16.83 -5.77 -1.77
C ASP A 168 -17.53 -6.95 -1.10
N TYR A 169 -18.86 -6.88 -0.97
CA TYR A 169 -19.67 -7.95 -0.40
C TYR A 169 -19.60 -9.24 -1.22
N ASN A 170 -19.67 -9.15 -2.55
CA ASN A 170 -19.57 -10.29 -3.45
C ASN A 170 -18.18 -10.93 -3.38
N ALA A 171 -17.11 -10.13 -3.30
CA ALA A 171 -15.75 -10.62 -3.11
C ALA A 171 -15.60 -11.36 -1.77
N ALA A 172 -16.13 -10.82 -0.67
CA ALA A 172 -16.13 -11.52 0.63
C ALA A 172 -16.91 -12.83 0.56
N SER A 173 -18.10 -12.79 -0.05
CA SER A 173 -19.04 -13.93 -0.13
C SER A 173 -18.46 -15.12 -0.90
N ALA A 174 -17.62 -14.86 -1.91
CA ALA A 174 -16.94 -15.89 -2.68
C ALA A 174 -16.03 -16.80 -1.83
N TRP A 175 -15.54 -16.29 -0.70
CA TRP A 175 -14.62 -17.01 0.19
C TRP A 175 -15.30 -17.63 1.42
N VAL A 176 -16.62 -17.49 1.55
CA VAL A 176 -17.37 -18.05 2.66
C VAL A 176 -17.18 -19.57 2.72
N GLY A 177 -16.85 -20.04 3.93
CA GLY A 177 -16.54 -21.44 4.22
C GLY A 177 -15.06 -21.80 4.22
N HIS A 178 -14.15 -20.89 3.84
CA HIS A 178 -12.72 -21.11 4.06
C HIS A 178 -12.39 -21.13 5.56
N PRO A 179 -11.62 -22.11 6.09
CA PRO A 179 -11.36 -22.24 7.53
C PRO A 179 -10.54 -21.10 8.13
N TYR A 180 -9.76 -20.39 7.30
CA TYR A 180 -8.92 -19.27 7.71
C TYR A 180 -9.23 -18.03 6.87
N PHE A 181 -10.38 -17.41 7.17
CA PHE A 181 -10.87 -16.19 6.52
C PHE A 181 -10.89 -15.03 7.54
N ASP A 182 -10.08 -14.00 7.29
CA ASP A 182 -9.93 -12.83 8.15
C ASP A 182 -10.50 -11.59 7.47
N VAL A 183 -11.35 -10.84 8.18
CA VAL A 183 -11.96 -9.62 7.67
C VAL A 183 -11.31 -8.41 8.34
N ILE A 184 -10.76 -7.51 7.53
CA ILE A 184 -10.10 -6.28 7.98
C ILE A 184 -10.98 -5.08 7.60
N ASP A 185 -11.83 -4.68 8.55
CA ASP A 185 -12.79 -3.58 8.42
C ASP A 185 -12.13 -2.17 8.49
N ASN A 186 -12.95 -1.12 8.42
CA ASN A 186 -12.52 0.27 8.51
C ASN A 186 -12.71 0.91 9.90
N SER A 187 -12.87 0.10 10.97
CA SER A 187 -13.09 0.60 12.34
C SER A 187 -11.93 1.41 12.93
N THR A 188 -10.78 1.44 12.25
CA THR A 188 -9.56 2.13 12.68
C THR A 188 -8.96 2.93 11.53
N GLU A 189 -8.11 3.90 11.84
CA GLU A 189 -7.30 4.63 10.85
C GLU A 189 -6.60 3.68 9.88
N PHE A 190 -6.36 4.14 8.64
CA PHE A 190 -5.82 3.31 7.58
C PHE A 190 -4.49 2.60 7.95
N GLU A 191 -3.56 3.29 8.63
CA GLU A 191 -2.31 2.66 9.07
C GLU A 191 -2.54 1.58 10.15
N LYS A 192 -3.53 1.74 11.02
CA LYS A 192 -3.92 0.72 11.99
C LYS A 192 -4.61 -0.47 11.30
N LYS A 193 -5.42 -0.20 10.27
CA LYS A 193 -6.03 -1.23 9.42
C LYS A 193 -4.97 -2.13 8.78
N ILE A 194 -3.94 -1.54 8.16
CA ILE A 194 -2.83 -2.30 7.55
C ILE A 194 -2.07 -3.11 8.60
N ARG A 195 -1.92 -2.61 9.83
CA ARG A 195 -1.28 -3.38 10.91
C ARG A 195 -2.11 -4.56 11.36
N ARG A 196 -3.43 -4.39 11.52
CA ARG A 196 -4.35 -5.50 11.84
C ARG A 196 -4.27 -6.61 10.78
N MET A 197 -4.19 -6.23 9.51
CA MET A 197 -3.96 -7.17 8.41
C MET A 197 -2.65 -7.96 8.58
N ILE A 198 -1.51 -7.29 8.82
CA ILE A 198 -0.22 -7.96 9.04
C ILE A 198 -0.25 -8.83 10.31
N ALA A 199 -0.88 -8.33 11.38
CA ALA A 199 -1.00 -9.03 12.66
C ALA A 199 -1.78 -10.33 12.52
N SER A 200 -2.93 -10.29 11.84
CA SER A 200 -3.75 -11.47 11.54
C SER A 200 -2.93 -12.54 10.81
N ILE A 201 -2.13 -12.16 9.80
CA ILE A 201 -1.27 -13.10 9.08
C ILE A 201 -0.18 -13.69 9.99
N CYS A 202 0.51 -12.84 10.76
CA CYS A 202 1.57 -13.33 11.63
C CYS A 202 1.06 -14.25 12.74
N GLN A 203 -0.11 -13.95 13.31
CA GLN A 203 -0.77 -14.77 14.31
C GLN A 203 -1.07 -16.18 13.75
N LYS A 204 -1.63 -16.27 12.54
CA LYS A 204 -1.91 -17.56 11.89
C LYS A 204 -0.65 -18.32 11.52
N MET A 205 0.42 -17.61 11.17
CA MET A 205 1.72 -18.21 10.88
C MET A 205 2.49 -18.66 12.14
N GLY A 206 2.03 -18.29 13.33
CA GLY A 206 2.74 -18.53 14.59
C GLY A 206 4.07 -17.78 14.66
N ILE A 207 4.17 -16.62 14.00
CA ILE A 207 5.33 -15.74 14.08
C ILE A 207 5.14 -14.84 15.30
N ASP A 208 6.03 -14.94 16.27
CA ASP A 208 6.09 -13.96 17.36
C ASP A 208 6.60 -12.63 16.80
N THR A 209 5.69 -11.68 16.66
CA THR A 209 5.99 -10.35 16.12
C THR A 209 6.45 -9.37 17.19
N GLY A 210 6.48 -9.80 18.46
CA GLY A 210 6.64 -8.93 19.61
C GLY A 210 5.75 -7.69 19.50
N ASP A 211 6.28 -6.53 19.88
CA ASP A 211 5.55 -5.27 19.94
C ASP A 211 5.29 -4.59 18.58
N ARG A 212 5.82 -5.16 17.48
CA ARG A 212 5.80 -4.48 16.16
C ARG A 212 4.40 -4.31 15.58
N LEU A 213 3.46 -5.16 16.00
CA LEU A 213 2.11 -5.24 15.46
C LEU A 213 1.01 -4.98 16.50
N LEU A 214 1.37 -4.64 17.73
CA LEU A 214 0.40 -4.18 18.73
C LEU A 214 -0.33 -2.92 18.20
N THR A 215 -1.63 -2.83 18.44
CA THR A 215 -2.57 -1.85 17.86
C THR A 215 -2.24 -0.39 18.20
N ASN A 216 -1.42 -0.15 19.21
CA ASN A 216 -0.91 1.15 19.65
C ASN A 216 0.48 1.51 19.08
N ALA A 217 1.13 0.63 18.29
CA ALA A 217 2.47 0.91 17.79
C ALA A 217 2.50 2.21 16.97
N ARG A 218 3.38 3.15 17.31
CA ARG A 218 3.55 4.43 16.61
C ARG A 218 4.96 4.54 16.05
N LYS A 219 5.14 5.33 14.99
CA LYS A 219 6.48 5.64 14.50
C LYS A 219 7.16 6.52 15.56
N ARG A 220 8.31 6.08 16.05
CA ARG A 220 9.15 6.80 17.00
C ARG A 220 10.42 7.25 16.27
N LYS A 221 10.90 8.46 16.57
CA LYS A 221 12.08 9.06 15.95
C LYS A 221 12.94 9.69 17.03
N PHE A 222 14.22 9.38 17.03
CA PHE A 222 15.19 9.84 18.00
C PHE A 222 16.36 10.55 17.31
N LEU A 223 16.86 11.59 17.96
CA LEU A 223 18.09 12.27 17.55
C LEU A 223 19.30 11.49 18.10
N VAL A 224 20.22 11.13 17.23
CA VAL A 224 21.47 10.44 17.60
C VAL A 224 22.62 11.43 17.49
N GLN A 225 23.41 11.54 18.55
CA GLN A 225 24.61 12.38 18.56
C GLN A 225 25.77 11.64 17.90
N GLY A 226 26.53 12.37 17.08
CA GLY A 226 27.78 11.87 16.53
C GLY A 226 28.96 12.06 17.50
N PRO A 227 30.09 11.38 17.23
CA PRO A 227 30.34 10.47 16.11
C PRO A 227 29.66 9.10 16.30
N LEU A 228 29.32 8.43 15.20
CA LEU A 228 28.79 7.08 15.24
C LEU A 228 29.90 6.06 15.62
N PRO A 229 29.54 4.97 16.32
CA PRO A 229 30.49 3.91 16.63
C PRO A 229 31.00 3.19 15.36
N SER A 230 32.09 2.42 15.50
CA SER A 230 32.59 1.56 14.40
C SER A 230 31.51 0.60 13.93
N ASP A 231 31.56 0.24 12.65
CA ASP A 231 30.64 -0.71 12.02
C ASP A 231 30.65 -2.08 12.73
N ASP A 232 31.78 -2.47 13.34
CA ASP A 232 31.94 -3.74 14.07
C ASP A 232 31.08 -3.84 15.34
N ILE A 233 30.65 -2.71 15.89
CA ILE A 233 29.80 -2.66 17.10
C ILE A 233 28.33 -2.89 16.73
N PHE A 234 27.95 -2.63 15.48
CA PHE A 234 26.56 -2.80 15.05
C PHE A 234 26.22 -4.30 14.93
N PRO A 235 24.99 -4.70 15.28
CA PRO A 235 24.46 -5.99 14.87
C PRO A 235 24.39 -6.07 13.34
N PRO A 236 24.19 -7.27 12.76
CA PRO A 236 24.07 -7.42 11.31
C PRO A 236 23.12 -6.40 10.69
N PHE A 237 23.63 -5.61 9.76
CA PHE A 237 22.92 -4.47 9.18
C PHE A 237 22.93 -4.49 7.65
N GLN A 238 22.05 -3.69 7.06
CA GLN A 238 21.99 -3.43 5.63
C GLN A 238 21.94 -1.93 5.37
N ASP A 239 22.81 -1.46 4.48
CA ASP A 239 22.92 -0.05 4.11
C ASP A 239 22.24 0.22 2.77
N PHE A 240 21.46 1.29 2.72
CA PHE A 240 20.78 1.75 1.52
C PHE A 240 21.10 3.21 1.23
N GLU A 241 21.34 3.51 -0.04
CA GLU A 241 21.35 4.88 -0.53
C GLU A 241 19.91 5.33 -0.75
N VAL A 242 19.56 6.50 -0.20
CA VAL A 242 18.21 7.04 -0.30
C VAL A 242 18.27 8.52 -0.69
N VAL A 243 17.54 8.86 -1.74
CA VAL A 243 17.40 10.21 -2.27
C VAL A 243 15.93 10.61 -2.23
N HIS A 244 15.63 11.79 -1.70
CA HIS A 244 14.28 12.36 -1.72
C HIS A 244 14.24 13.70 -2.45
N ASN A 245 13.19 13.90 -3.24
CA ASN A 245 12.89 15.16 -3.91
C ASN A 245 11.43 15.52 -3.64
N TYR A 246 11.18 16.73 -3.15
CA TYR A 246 9.82 17.27 -3.07
C TYR A 246 9.41 17.81 -4.44
N LEU A 247 8.14 17.65 -4.79
CA LEU A 247 7.55 18.10 -6.05
C LEU A 247 6.65 19.31 -5.80
N THR A 248 6.50 20.15 -6.80
CA THR A 248 5.52 21.24 -6.76
C THR A 248 4.11 20.66 -6.66
N SER A 249 3.31 21.18 -5.74
CA SER A 249 1.92 20.80 -5.56
C SER A 249 1.01 21.98 -5.91
N ASN A 250 -0.02 21.73 -6.70
CA ASN A 250 -1.03 22.73 -7.05
C ASN A 250 -1.98 23.02 -5.88
N HIS A 251 -1.95 22.20 -4.82
CA HIS A 251 -2.76 22.39 -3.63
C HIS A 251 -1.86 22.77 -2.44
N PRO A 252 -2.11 23.90 -1.75
CA PRO A 252 -1.24 24.42 -0.68
C PRO A 252 -1.11 23.49 0.54
N TYR A 253 -2.04 22.55 0.71
CA TYR A 253 -2.09 21.61 1.83
C TYR A 253 -1.70 20.18 1.45
N MET A 254 -1.19 19.97 0.24
CA MET A 254 -0.74 18.67 -0.24
C MET A 254 0.78 18.67 -0.42
N GLN A 255 1.44 17.61 0.04
CA GLN A 255 2.87 17.42 -0.16
C GLN A 255 3.10 16.21 -1.06
N ALA A 256 3.79 16.41 -2.17
CA ALA A 256 4.23 15.35 -3.05
C ALA A 256 5.74 15.16 -2.95
N ARG A 257 6.20 13.91 -2.87
CA ARG A 257 7.63 13.60 -2.86
C ARG A 257 7.96 12.34 -3.65
N LEU A 258 9.08 12.37 -4.33
CA LEU A 258 9.72 11.19 -4.90
C LEU A 258 10.78 10.66 -3.96
N ARG A 259 10.92 9.33 -3.93
CA ARG A 259 11.98 8.62 -3.24
C ARG A 259 12.65 7.66 -4.22
N LYS A 260 13.97 7.75 -4.35
CA LYS A 260 14.84 6.73 -4.94
C LYS A 260 15.58 6.04 -3.80
N ARG A 261 15.45 4.72 -3.68
CA ARG A 261 16.16 3.91 -2.66
C ARG A 261 16.80 2.70 -3.30
N GLY A 262 18.06 2.41 -3.00
CA GLY A 262 18.76 1.29 -3.59
C GLY A 262 20.07 0.91 -2.90
N GLN A 263 20.67 -0.15 -3.41
CA GLN A 263 22.00 -0.64 -3.03
C GLN A 263 22.58 -1.43 -4.21
N LYS A 264 23.90 -1.46 -4.35
CA LYS A 264 24.62 -2.26 -5.37
C LYS A 264 24.08 -2.06 -6.80
N GLY A 265 23.75 -0.83 -7.17
CA GLY A 265 23.25 -0.50 -8.52
C GLY A 265 21.77 -0.81 -8.78
N HIS A 266 21.06 -1.43 -7.84
CA HIS A 266 19.62 -1.72 -7.97
C HIS A 266 18.77 -0.70 -7.22
N TRP A 267 17.70 -0.22 -7.86
CA TRP A 267 16.92 0.92 -7.40
C TRP A 267 15.42 0.65 -7.37
N SER A 268 14.77 1.23 -6.37
CA SER A 268 13.31 1.30 -6.22
C SER A 268 12.88 2.77 -6.19
N TYR A 269 11.75 3.06 -6.81
CA TYR A 269 11.22 4.40 -6.96
C TYR A 269 9.80 4.47 -6.39
N THR A 270 9.52 5.46 -5.54
CA THR A 270 8.20 5.63 -4.93
C THR A 270 7.78 7.09 -5.02
N HIS A 271 6.56 7.34 -5.48
CA HIS A 271 5.86 8.62 -5.33
C HIS A 271 5.00 8.57 -4.07
N THR A 272 5.13 9.54 -3.18
CA THR A 272 4.25 9.68 -2.01
C THR A 272 3.52 11.00 -2.10
N ILE A 273 2.20 10.95 -2.03
CA ILE A 273 1.32 12.11 -1.89
C ILE A 273 0.75 12.08 -0.48
N ARG A 274 0.96 13.16 0.26
CA ARG A 274 0.38 13.36 1.59
C ARG A 274 -0.73 14.40 1.44
N LYS A 275 -1.98 13.96 1.54
CA LYS A 275 -3.18 14.80 1.47
C LYS A 275 -3.42 15.49 2.84
N PRO A 276 -4.12 16.64 2.88
CA PRO A 276 -4.48 17.30 4.13
C PRO A 276 -5.27 16.38 5.07
N ARG A 277 -5.38 16.78 6.34
CA ARG A 277 -6.13 15.98 7.33
C ARG A 277 -7.60 15.85 6.90
N ILE A 278 -8.06 14.64 6.66
CA ILE A 278 -9.50 14.36 6.53
C ILE A 278 -9.93 13.74 7.86
N HIS A 279 -10.89 14.37 8.54
CA HIS A 279 -11.34 13.95 9.88
C HIS A 279 -10.20 13.72 10.89
N GLY A 280 -9.21 14.61 10.90
CA GLY A 280 -8.06 14.55 11.81
C GLY A 280 -6.95 13.57 11.39
N GLN A 281 -7.18 12.73 10.38
CA GLN A 281 -6.21 11.73 9.90
C GLN A 281 -5.42 12.23 8.69
N ILE A 282 -4.11 12.01 8.70
CA ILE A 282 -3.24 12.31 7.55
C ILE A 282 -3.26 11.12 6.60
N VAL A 283 -3.69 11.34 5.36
CA VAL A 283 -3.66 10.31 4.31
C VAL A 283 -2.36 10.39 3.53
N GLU A 284 -1.53 9.35 3.58
CA GLU A 284 -0.37 9.18 2.71
C GLU A 284 -0.66 8.10 1.65
N VAL A 285 -0.75 8.49 0.38
CA VAL A 285 -0.82 7.58 -0.77
C VAL A 285 0.59 7.31 -1.27
N LYS A 286 0.96 6.04 -1.43
CA LYS A 286 2.30 5.61 -1.90
C LYS A 286 2.16 4.78 -3.16
N THR A 287 2.71 5.28 -4.26
CA THR A 287 2.68 4.64 -5.58
C THR A 287 4.09 4.19 -5.96
N GLN A 288 4.26 2.92 -6.32
CA GLN A 288 5.52 2.41 -6.86
C GLN A 288 5.68 2.89 -8.31
N LEU A 289 6.88 3.34 -8.67
CA LEU A 289 7.17 3.86 -10.01
C LEU A 289 8.19 3.00 -10.75
N THR A 290 8.14 3.08 -12.08
CA THR A 290 9.26 2.67 -12.94
C THR A 290 10.37 3.74 -12.91
N HIS A 291 11.56 3.39 -13.40
CA HIS A 291 12.64 4.38 -13.55
C HIS A 291 12.24 5.54 -14.48
N ARG A 292 11.55 5.23 -15.59
CA ARG A 292 11.11 6.22 -16.57
C ARG A 292 10.14 7.24 -15.94
N ASP A 293 9.14 6.75 -15.21
CA ASP A 293 8.14 7.63 -14.60
C ASP A 293 8.75 8.48 -13.48
N TYR A 294 9.71 7.93 -12.74
CA TYR A 294 10.49 8.68 -11.77
C TYR A 294 11.26 9.84 -12.41
N VAL A 295 11.96 9.60 -13.53
CA VAL A 295 12.71 10.64 -14.25
C VAL A 295 11.76 11.71 -14.79
N ASN A 296 10.60 11.32 -15.34
CA ASN A 296 9.61 12.26 -15.84
C ASN A 296 9.05 13.17 -14.74
N LEU A 297 8.68 12.60 -13.59
CA LEU A 297 8.16 13.37 -12.44
C LEU A 297 9.24 14.24 -11.78
N LEU A 298 10.52 13.87 -11.87
CA LEU A 298 11.62 14.65 -11.33
C LEU A 298 11.72 16.05 -11.97
N ASN A 299 11.19 16.24 -13.17
CA ASN A 299 11.11 17.56 -13.82
C ASN A 299 10.19 18.55 -13.09
N GLN A 300 9.28 18.05 -12.24
CA GLN A 300 8.36 18.86 -11.42
C GLN A 300 8.91 19.12 -10.00
N LYS A 301 10.22 18.99 -9.82
CA LYS A 301 10.88 19.19 -8.53
C LYS A 301 10.63 20.62 -8.01
N ASP A 302 10.23 20.72 -6.75
CA ASP A 302 10.05 22.00 -6.08
C ASP A 302 11.43 22.63 -5.77
N ASN A 303 11.71 23.76 -6.41
CA ASN A 303 12.95 24.49 -6.25
C ASN A 303 13.10 25.14 -4.87
N SER A 304 12.02 25.30 -4.10
CA SER A 304 12.08 25.77 -2.70
C SER A 304 12.62 24.71 -1.73
N HIS A 305 12.83 23.48 -2.19
CA HIS A 305 13.43 22.39 -1.44
C HIS A 305 14.79 21.94 -2.00
N PHE A 306 15.71 21.58 -1.10
CA PHE A 306 16.90 20.82 -1.42
C PHE A 306 16.57 19.35 -1.64
N THR A 307 17.33 18.69 -2.53
CA THR A 307 17.36 17.22 -2.57
C THR A 307 18.00 16.71 -1.29
N ILE A 308 17.37 15.72 -0.66
CA ILE A 308 17.93 15.09 0.54
C ILE A 308 18.63 13.81 0.13
N TYR A 309 19.90 13.71 0.50
CA TYR A 309 20.70 12.50 0.39
C TYR A 309 20.92 11.91 1.77
N LYS A 310 20.69 10.61 1.91
CA LYS A 310 20.96 9.90 3.15
C LYS A 310 21.42 8.47 2.91
N LYS A 311 22.26 8.00 3.82
CA LYS A 311 22.57 6.59 3.99
C LYS A 311 21.61 6.06 5.07
N ARG A 312 20.78 5.08 4.73
CA ARG A 312 19.88 4.42 5.67
C ARG A 312 20.44 3.07 6.06
N ARG A 313 20.88 2.94 7.31
CA ARG A 313 21.32 1.68 7.90
C ARG A 313 20.15 1.03 8.63
N CYS A 314 19.77 -0.15 8.18
CA CYS A 314 18.71 -0.94 8.79
C CYS A 314 19.32 -2.09 9.59
N PHE A 315 18.89 -2.29 10.83
CA PHE A 315 19.40 -3.35 11.68
C PHE A 315 18.36 -3.78 12.71
N LEU A 316 18.60 -4.93 13.31
CA LEU A 316 17.80 -5.50 14.40
C LEU A 316 18.60 -5.41 15.69
N ASP A 317 18.02 -4.87 16.75
CA ASP A 317 18.61 -4.87 18.09
C ASP A 317 17.50 -4.99 19.15
N ASN A 318 17.72 -5.75 20.22
CA ASN A 318 16.72 -6.01 21.28
C ASN A 318 15.32 -6.39 20.73
N ASN A 319 15.28 -7.23 19.69
CA ASN A 319 14.06 -7.63 18.98
C ASN A 319 13.28 -6.47 18.30
N GLN A 320 13.88 -5.28 18.22
CA GLN A 320 13.30 -4.09 17.60
C GLN A 320 14.05 -3.74 16.30
N TYR A 321 13.28 -3.47 15.24
CA TYR A 321 13.85 -3.10 13.94
C TYR A 321 14.05 -1.59 13.86
N PHE A 322 15.27 -1.17 13.56
CA PHE A 322 15.66 0.22 13.51
C PHE A 322 16.09 0.65 12.11
N GLN A 323 15.79 1.92 11.77
CA GLN A 323 16.29 2.61 10.59
C GLN A 323 17.09 3.83 11.04
N LEU A 324 18.41 3.77 10.88
CA LEU A 324 19.30 4.90 11.16
C LEU A 324 19.54 5.68 9.87
N ASP A 325 18.98 6.87 9.79
CA ASP A 325 19.14 7.81 8.69
C ASP A 325 20.31 8.75 8.96
N ILE A 326 21.38 8.59 8.18
CA ILE A 326 22.58 9.42 8.23
C ILE A 326 22.50 10.40 7.06
N TYR A 327 22.26 11.68 7.34
CA TYR A 327 22.16 12.71 6.31
C TYR A 327 23.54 12.96 5.67
N LYS A 328 23.55 13.17 4.36
CA LYS A 328 24.76 13.34 3.56
C LYS A 328 24.72 14.63 2.77
N THR A 329 25.88 15.19 2.50
CA THR A 329 26.06 16.32 1.61
C THR A 329 25.83 15.90 0.15
N PRO A 330 25.35 16.80 -0.73
CA PRO A 330 24.93 18.18 -0.43
C PRO A 330 23.59 18.22 0.33
N CYS A 331 23.52 19.00 1.40
CA CYS A 331 22.31 19.18 2.21
C CYS A 331 22.27 20.60 2.79
N HIS A 332 21.11 21.00 3.32
CA HIS A 332 21.00 22.24 4.09
C HIS A 332 21.95 22.20 5.31
N PRO A 333 22.58 23.32 5.74
CA PRO A 333 23.45 23.36 6.93
C PRO A 333 22.86 22.70 8.19
N ARG A 334 21.55 22.89 8.45
CA ARG A 334 20.77 22.21 9.50
C ARG A 334 20.83 20.67 9.47
N CYS A 335 21.11 20.07 8.33
CA CYS A 335 21.25 18.62 8.17
C CYS A 335 22.70 18.13 8.29
N ASN A 336 23.67 19.05 8.44
CA ASN A 336 25.07 18.67 8.51
C ASN A 336 25.34 17.87 9.79
N GLY A 337 25.85 16.65 9.65
CA GLY A 337 26.05 15.72 10.76
C GLY A 337 24.76 15.17 11.38
N LEU A 338 23.58 15.44 10.80
CA LEU A 338 22.31 14.98 11.36
C LEU A 338 22.14 13.48 11.21
N VAL A 339 21.85 12.81 12.33
CA VAL A 339 21.53 11.38 12.38
C VAL A 339 20.22 11.17 13.12
N LEU A 340 19.29 10.46 12.49
CA LEU A 340 17.97 10.15 13.05
C LEU A 340 17.77 8.64 13.11
N LEU A 341 17.42 8.13 14.29
CA LEU A 341 17.02 6.73 14.50
C LEU A 341 15.50 6.65 14.45
N GLU A 342 14.95 5.83 13.57
CA GLU A 342 13.51 5.61 13.46
C GLU A 342 13.17 4.15 13.79
N THR A 343 12.06 3.96 14.49
CA THR A 343 11.49 2.64 14.77
C THR A 343 9.97 2.71 14.82
N TYR A 344 9.30 1.56 14.78
CA TYR A 344 7.87 1.45 15.04
C TYR A 344 7.69 0.58 16.28
N SER A 345 7.18 1.17 17.36
CA SER A 345 7.01 0.46 18.63
C SER A 345 5.70 0.84 19.32
N ALA A 346 5.13 -0.14 20.01
CA ALA A 346 3.95 -0.06 20.88
C ALA A 346 4.31 0.03 22.37
N LEU A 347 5.59 -0.13 22.71
CA LEU A 347 6.05 -0.02 24.07
C LEU A 347 5.77 1.39 24.60
N GLU A 348 5.32 1.46 25.85
CA GLU A 348 5.21 2.70 26.60
C GLU A 348 6.59 3.36 26.76
N ASP A 349 6.60 4.66 27.05
CA ASP A 349 7.77 5.55 27.13
C ASP A 349 8.74 5.21 28.30
N GLY A 350 8.69 4.00 28.84
CA GLY A 350 9.73 3.44 29.72
C GLY A 350 10.35 2.13 29.22
N HIS A 351 9.57 1.27 28.55
CA HIS A 351 10.06 -0.01 28.02
C HIS A 351 10.76 0.16 26.66
N LEU A 352 10.39 1.19 25.90
CA LEU A 352 11.04 1.46 24.61
C LEU A 352 12.50 1.88 24.82
N GLU A 353 12.75 2.69 25.84
CA GLU A 353 14.04 3.24 26.24
C GLU A 353 15.01 2.11 26.62
N GLU A 354 14.52 1.06 27.25
CA GLU A 354 15.29 -0.15 27.55
C GLU A 354 15.66 -0.93 26.29
N ALA A 355 14.78 -0.94 25.28
CA ALA A 355 14.98 -1.60 24.00
C ALA A 355 15.83 -0.78 23.01
N LEU A 356 16.10 0.50 23.31
CA LEU A 356 16.94 1.34 22.44
C LEU A 356 18.37 0.81 22.37
N PRO A 357 19.06 0.96 21.22
CA PRO A 357 20.42 0.48 21.07
C PRO A 357 21.40 1.22 21.96
N LYS A 358 21.87 0.56 23.03
CA LYS A 358 22.77 1.16 24.04
C LYS A 358 24.14 1.54 23.50
N PHE A 359 24.53 0.99 22.35
CA PHE A 359 25.76 1.35 21.67
C PHE A 359 25.65 2.69 20.90
N LEU A 360 24.46 3.28 20.76
CA LEU A 360 24.25 4.60 20.18
C LEU A 360 24.07 5.67 21.26
N THR A 361 24.65 6.84 21.05
CA THR A 361 24.41 8.02 21.90
C THR A 361 23.12 8.71 21.46
N ILE A 362 21.99 8.28 22.03
CA ILE A 362 20.67 8.84 21.73
C ILE A 362 20.43 10.06 22.64
N SER A 363 20.17 11.23 22.03
CA SER A 363 20.00 12.50 22.75
C SER A 363 18.60 12.64 23.33
N CYS A 364 17.58 12.51 22.47
CA CYS A 364 16.19 12.74 22.81
C CYS A 364 15.28 12.19 21.72
N GLU A 365 14.01 12.04 22.07
CA GLU A 365 12.97 11.77 21.10
C GLU A 365 12.52 13.05 20.39
N VAL A 366 12.38 12.97 19.06
CA VAL A 366 11.95 14.06 18.18
C VAL A 366 10.75 13.64 17.32
N THR A 367 9.94 12.71 17.83
CA THR A 367 8.72 12.22 17.18
C THR A 367 7.70 13.36 17.07
N GLY A 368 7.21 13.61 15.86
CA GLY A 368 6.22 14.65 15.61
C GLY A 368 6.78 16.08 15.61
N ASP A 369 8.04 16.29 16.02
CA ASP A 369 8.68 17.61 15.99
C ASP A 369 8.81 18.10 14.53
N PRO A 370 8.17 19.24 14.18
CA PRO A 370 8.26 19.81 12.84
C PRO A 370 9.69 20.11 12.40
N GLN A 371 10.60 20.47 13.31
CA GLN A 371 11.99 20.80 12.99
C GLN A 371 12.76 19.61 12.43
N TYR A 372 12.42 18.40 12.89
CA TYR A 372 13.00 17.14 12.41
C TYR A 372 12.12 16.46 11.35
N SER A 373 11.13 17.17 10.82
CA SER A 373 10.37 16.72 9.67
C SER A 373 11.21 16.86 8.40
N MET A 374 11.19 15.83 7.56
CA MET A 374 11.97 15.82 6.32
C MET A 374 11.59 16.97 5.36
N TYR A 375 10.34 17.43 5.43
CA TYR A 375 9.87 18.58 4.66
C TYR A 375 10.59 19.86 5.10
N ASN A 376 10.58 20.17 6.40
CA ASN A 376 11.23 21.39 6.90
C ASN A 376 12.77 21.32 6.81
N LEU A 377 13.34 20.12 6.96
CA LEU A 377 14.78 19.89 6.77
C LEU A 377 15.25 20.15 5.32
N SER A 378 14.36 19.99 4.33
CA SER A 378 14.70 20.30 2.93
C SER A 378 14.42 21.74 2.53
N LEU A 379 13.69 22.53 3.30
CA LEU A 379 13.40 23.91 2.94
C LEU A 379 14.69 24.72 2.78
N ARG A 380 14.79 25.44 1.65
CA ARG A 380 15.90 26.36 1.37
C ARG A 380 15.81 27.64 2.20
N ALA A 381 14.60 28.14 2.42
CA ALA A 381 14.37 29.35 3.21
C ALA A 381 14.73 29.13 4.69
N ASP A 382 15.06 30.22 5.37
CA ASP A 382 15.22 30.18 6.82
C ASP A 382 13.88 30.09 7.54
N TRP A 383 13.85 29.23 8.56
CA TRP A 383 12.64 28.88 9.29
C TRP A 383 11.97 30.09 9.96
N ASN A 384 12.74 31.14 10.26
CA ASN A 384 12.29 32.37 10.92
C ASN A 384 11.98 33.53 9.95
N SER A 385 12.04 33.30 8.64
CA SER A 385 11.72 34.35 7.66
C SER A 385 10.19 34.56 7.53
N ALA A 386 9.76 35.78 7.22
CA ALA A 386 8.34 36.08 6.98
C ALA A 386 7.77 35.32 5.76
N GLU A 387 8.63 34.82 4.86
CA GLU A 387 8.29 34.00 3.69
C GLU A 387 8.48 32.48 3.95
N SER A 388 8.73 32.09 5.20
CA SER A 388 9.05 30.72 5.58
C SER A 388 7.86 29.79 5.31
N LYS A 389 8.03 28.83 4.39
CA LYS A 389 7.08 27.72 4.16
C LYS A 389 7.16 26.65 5.25
N PHE A 390 7.62 26.99 6.46
CA PHE A 390 7.78 26.04 7.55
C PHE A 390 6.43 25.40 7.92
N CYS A 391 6.37 24.08 7.80
CA CYS A 391 5.16 23.33 8.01
C CYS A 391 5.12 22.78 9.44
N HIS A 392 4.30 23.38 10.31
CA HIS A 392 4.01 22.86 11.65
C HIS A 392 3.05 21.65 11.59
N SER A 393 2.05 21.72 10.71
CA SER A 393 1.11 20.63 10.43
C SER A 393 0.43 20.86 9.08
N LEU A 394 -0.07 19.78 8.46
CA LEU A 394 -0.94 19.88 7.28
C LEU A 394 -2.36 20.20 7.77
N LYS A 395 -2.74 21.47 7.73
CA LYS A 395 -4.09 21.94 8.09
C LYS A 395 -5.10 21.63 6.97
N VAL A 396 -6.37 21.50 7.35
CA VAL A 396 -7.52 21.55 6.43
C VAL A 396 -7.73 23.02 6.05
N PRO A 397 -8.13 23.36 4.82
CA PRO A 397 -8.55 24.73 4.52
C PRO A 397 -9.67 25.16 5.48
N ASP A 398 -9.58 26.36 6.04
CA ASP A 398 -10.74 27.00 6.65
C ASP A 398 -11.79 27.22 5.55
N SER A 399 -13.05 26.93 5.86
CA SER A 399 -14.20 27.00 4.93
C SER A 399 -14.41 28.38 4.29
N GLU A 400 -13.71 29.41 4.76
CA GLU A 400 -13.78 30.77 4.21
C GLU A 400 -12.90 30.99 2.98
N SER A 401 -11.93 30.11 2.69
CA SER A 401 -11.02 30.24 1.54
C SER A 401 -11.58 29.73 0.20
N MET A 402 -12.79 29.16 0.20
CA MET A 402 -13.52 28.73 -1.00
C MET A 402 -14.27 29.88 -1.72
N ASN A 403 -14.28 31.11 -1.16
CA ASN A 403 -15.00 32.26 -1.73
C ASN A 403 -14.07 33.33 -2.37
N GLY A 404 -12.95 32.91 -2.95
CA GLY A 404 -12.07 33.77 -3.75
C GLY A 404 -12.48 33.79 -5.23
N GLY A 405 -13.20 34.83 -5.63
CA GLY A 405 -13.72 35.17 -6.97
C GLY A 405 -13.15 34.47 -8.22
N ILE A 406 -14.07 33.90 -9.01
CA ILE A 406 -13.87 33.47 -10.38
C ILE A 406 -13.56 34.70 -11.27
N PRO A 407 -12.42 34.77 -11.99
CA PRO A 407 -12.22 35.77 -13.02
C PRO A 407 -13.13 35.43 -14.21
N ASN A 408 -14.00 36.38 -14.56
CA ASN A 408 -14.92 36.30 -15.68
C ASN A 408 -14.11 36.33 -17.00
N MET A 409 -13.94 35.18 -17.67
CA MET A 409 -13.49 35.13 -19.07
C MET A 409 -14.66 34.79 -19.97
N ASN A 410 -15.33 35.84 -20.44
CA ASN A 410 -16.20 35.80 -21.61
C ASN A 410 -15.31 35.74 -22.86
N GLY A 411 -15.25 34.56 -23.49
CA GLY A 411 -14.61 34.35 -24.79
C GLY A 411 -15.25 33.14 -25.45
N GLY A 412 -16.27 33.38 -26.28
CA GLY A 412 -17.07 32.33 -26.91
C GLY A 412 -16.30 31.54 -27.97
N ILE A 413 -16.79 30.33 -28.24
CA ILE A 413 -16.59 29.50 -29.46
C ILE A 413 -17.64 28.36 -29.41
N PRO A 414 -18.10 27.83 -30.57
CA PRO A 414 -19.50 27.59 -30.84
C PRO A 414 -20.00 26.16 -30.61
N ASN A 415 -21.33 26.11 -30.54
CA ASN A 415 -22.24 24.98 -30.44
C ASN A 415 -21.94 23.85 -31.46
N MET A 416 -21.71 22.63 -30.98
CA MET A 416 -21.97 21.42 -31.77
C MET A 416 -22.70 20.38 -30.90
N ASN A 417 -23.95 20.13 -31.30
CA ASN A 417 -24.84 19.08 -30.83
C ASN A 417 -24.24 17.68 -31.03
N GLY A 418 -24.43 16.82 -30.03
CA GLY A 418 -24.18 15.38 -30.13
C GLY A 418 -24.55 14.67 -28.84
N GLY A 419 -25.85 14.51 -28.57
CA GLY A 419 -26.35 13.76 -27.42
C GLY A 419 -26.13 12.25 -27.57
N ILE A 420 -25.78 11.58 -26.47
CA ILE A 420 -25.86 10.11 -26.33
C ILE A 420 -26.49 9.82 -24.95
N PRO A 421 -27.43 8.86 -24.85
CA PRO A 421 -28.40 8.79 -23.74
C PRO A 421 -27.97 7.89 -22.58
N ASN A 422 -28.57 8.20 -21.42
CA ASN A 422 -28.63 7.41 -20.17
C ASN A 422 -28.91 5.91 -20.40
N MET A 423 -28.14 5.04 -19.74
CA MET A 423 -28.51 3.64 -19.49
C MET A 423 -28.93 3.49 -18.02
N ASN A 424 -30.23 3.31 -17.80
CA ASN A 424 -30.80 2.76 -16.57
C ASN A 424 -31.60 1.51 -16.92
N GLY A 425 -31.41 0.46 -16.11
CA GLY A 425 -32.46 -0.51 -15.80
C GLY A 425 -32.37 -1.86 -16.49
N ILE A 426 -32.04 -2.89 -15.72
CA ILE A 426 -32.84 -4.13 -15.69
C ILE A 426 -32.93 -4.58 -14.22
N SER A 427 -34.11 -4.39 -13.64
CA SER A 427 -34.59 -5.07 -12.43
C SER A 427 -35.33 -6.34 -12.86
N LEU A 428 -35.02 -7.47 -12.26
CA LEU A 428 -35.73 -8.74 -12.48
C LEU A 428 -36.66 -8.99 -11.29
N THR A 429 -37.96 -8.76 -11.48
CA THR A 429 -39.01 -9.35 -10.67
C THR A 429 -39.55 -10.59 -11.38
N SER A 430 -39.49 -11.71 -10.67
CA SER A 430 -40.14 -12.98 -10.97
C SER A 430 -41.66 -12.84 -10.97
N GLU A 431 -42.34 -13.46 -11.94
CA GLU A 431 -43.70 -13.97 -11.71
C GLU A 431 -44.00 -15.19 -12.60
N ASN A 432 -44.49 -16.24 -11.92
CA ASN A 432 -45.02 -17.47 -12.48
C ASN A 432 -46.37 -17.22 -13.17
N HIS A 433 -46.64 -17.90 -14.30
CA HIS A 433 -47.69 -18.92 -14.43
C HIS A 433 -48.06 -19.23 -15.90
N VAL A 434 -47.96 -20.53 -16.23
CA VAL A 434 -49.02 -21.38 -16.83
C VAL A 434 -49.66 -20.91 -18.16
N LYS A 435 -49.25 -21.54 -19.27
CA LYS A 435 -49.92 -22.71 -19.88
C LYS A 435 -49.01 -23.36 -20.91
#